data_AF-A0A9R1MQV6-F1
#
_entry.id   AF-A0A9R1MQV6-F1
#
_cell.length_a   1.000
_cell.length_b   1.000
_cell.length_c   1.000
_cell.angle_alpha   90.00
_cell.angle_beta   90.00
_cell.angle_gamma   90.00
#
_symmetry.space_group_name_H-M   'P 1'
#
loop_
_entity.id
_entity.type
_entity.pdbx_description
1 polymer ?
#
loop_
_entity_poly.entity_id
_entity_poly.type
_entity_poly.pdbx_seq_one_letter_code
_entity_poly.pdbx_strand_id
1 'polypeptide(L)'
;MRSRGSLVLLTHVLLCLVSGAYSGRMSSYVRNEFPSDDIPLEHKSLEVPKGYNAPRQVHITQGDYDGKAVIISWVTELEPARSEVFYGKEEKLYDRKAKGRMTNYTFYNYRGIAPAKD
;
A
#
# COMPACT_ATOMS: atom_id res chain seq x y z
N MET A 1 -47.16 -45.56 -15.00
CA MET A 1 -46.31 -44.48 -15.57
C MET A 1 -46.09 -43.26 -14.66
N ARG A 2 -46.59 -43.21 -13.41
CA ARG A 2 -46.44 -42.03 -12.53
C ARG A 2 -45.12 -41.94 -11.72
N SER A 3 -44.36 -43.03 -11.55
CA SER A 3 -43.19 -43.02 -10.64
C SER A 3 -41.90 -42.46 -11.27
N ARG A 4 -41.72 -42.57 -12.60
CA ARG A 4 -40.47 -42.15 -13.26
C ARG A 4 -40.30 -40.63 -13.30
N GLY A 5 -41.38 -39.89 -13.57
CA GLY A 5 -41.37 -38.42 -13.53
C GLY A 5 -41.18 -37.87 -12.11
N SER A 6 -41.80 -38.53 -11.12
CA SER A 6 -41.63 -38.19 -9.70
C SER A 6 -40.20 -38.39 -9.22
N LEU A 7 -39.52 -39.44 -9.68
CA LEU A 7 -38.13 -39.72 -9.30
C LEU A 7 -37.17 -38.68 -9.89
N VAL A 8 -37.37 -38.28 -11.15
CA VAL A 8 -36.56 -37.24 -11.81
C VAL A 8 -36.77 -35.87 -11.18
N LEU A 9 -38.01 -35.53 -10.79
CA LEU A 9 -38.29 -34.28 -10.09
C LEU A 9 -37.61 -34.26 -8.72
N LEU A 10 -37.68 -35.38 -7.99
CA LEU A 10 -37.07 -35.52 -6.67
C LEU A 10 -35.54 -35.40 -6.73
N THR A 11 -34.89 -36.04 -7.72
CA THR A 11 -33.43 -35.95 -7.89
C THR A 11 -32.99 -34.55 -8.30
N HIS A 12 -33.77 -33.84 -9.11
CA HIS A 12 -33.47 -32.45 -9.48
C HIS A 12 -33.59 -31.50 -8.27
N VAL A 13 -34.63 -31.66 -7.45
CA VAL A 13 -34.79 -30.91 -6.19
C VAL A 13 -33.63 -31.20 -5.24
N LEU A 14 -33.23 -32.47 -5.09
CA LEU A 14 -32.07 -32.82 -4.26
C LEU A 14 -30.77 -32.21 -4.79
N LEU A 15 -30.55 -32.19 -6.11
CA LEU A 15 -29.36 -31.55 -6.70
C LEU A 15 -29.34 -30.04 -6.45
N CYS A 16 -30.48 -29.35 -6.56
CA CYS A 16 -30.61 -27.92 -6.27
C CYS A 16 -30.32 -27.59 -4.80
N LEU A 17 -30.60 -28.52 -3.87
CA LEU A 17 -30.30 -28.35 -2.44
C LEU A 17 -28.81 -28.58 -2.11
N VAL A 18 -28.08 -29.36 -2.93
CA VAL A 18 -26.63 -29.59 -2.76
C VAL A 18 -25.82 -28.44 -3.38
N SER A 19 -26.35 -27.79 -4.41
CA SER A 19 -25.72 -26.62 -5.02
C SER A 19 -26.03 -25.33 -4.24
N GLY A 20 -25.22 -25.04 -3.23
CA GLY A 20 -25.04 -23.66 -2.77
C GLY A 20 -25.19 -23.44 -1.27
N ALA A 21 -24.15 -23.78 -0.51
CA ALA A 21 -23.76 -22.99 0.65
C ALA A 21 -22.27 -23.23 0.95
N TYR A 22 -21.39 -22.45 0.35
CA TYR A 22 -20.13 -22.14 1.03
C TYR A 22 -20.51 -21.25 2.22
N SER A 23 -20.83 -21.87 3.36
CA SER A 23 -20.98 -21.13 4.61
C SER A 23 -19.61 -20.55 4.93
N GLY A 24 -19.44 -19.25 4.68
CA GLY A 24 -18.21 -18.54 5.02
C GLY A 24 -17.96 -18.69 6.52
N ARG A 25 -17.04 -19.59 6.90
CA ARG A 25 -16.54 -19.62 8.27
C ARG A 25 -15.55 -18.48 8.43
N MET A 26 -16.01 -17.39 9.03
CA MET A 26 -15.11 -16.38 9.56
C MET A 26 -14.43 -16.95 10.81
N SER A 27 -13.14 -16.64 10.96
CA SER A 27 -12.42 -16.97 12.19
C SER A 27 -13.07 -16.25 13.37
N SER A 28 -13.27 -16.93 14.49
CA SER A 28 -13.68 -16.29 15.76
C SER A 28 -12.56 -15.47 16.40
N TYR A 29 -11.38 -15.46 15.79
CA TYR A 29 -10.23 -14.70 16.25
C TYR A 29 -10.49 -13.21 16.11
N VAL A 30 -10.64 -12.54 17.24
CA VAL A 30 -10.54 -11.09 17.36
C VAL A 30 -9.12 -10.79 17.82
N ARG A 31 -8.37 -10.02 17.02
CA ARG A 31 -7.02 -9.57 17.43
C ARG A 31 -7.18 -8.68 18.66
N ASN A 32 -6.42 -8.94 19.72
CA ASN A 32 -6.31 -8.00 20.83
C ASN A 32 -5.88 -6.64 20.27
N GLU A 33 -6.66 -5.61 20.56
CA GLU A 33 -6.39 -4.27 20.07
C GLU A 33 -5.09 -3.78 20.71
N PHE A 34 -4.00 -3.79 19.94
CA PHE A 34 -2.84 -3.01 20.31
C PHE A 34 -3.27 -1.54 20.24
N PRO A 35 -2.90 -0.70 21.21
CA PRO A 35 -3.20 0.72 21.14
C PRO A 35 -2.75 1.25 19.78
N SER A 36 -3.71 1.75 19.00
CA SER A 36 -3.46 2.38 17.71
C SER A 36 -3.08 3.84 17.93
N ASP A 37 -2.18 4.07 18.89
CA ASP A 37 -1.65 5.39 19.20
C ASP A 37 -0.64 5.79 18.13
N ASP A 38 -0.67 7.05 17.73
CA ASP A 38 0.30 7.59 16.79
C ASP A 38 1.71 7.51 17.37
N ILE A 39 2.68 7.18 16.52
CA ILE A 39 4.08 7.15 16.89
C ILE A 39 4.52 8.58 17.28
N PRO A 40 5.08 8.80 18.48
CA PRO A 40 5.57 10.11 18.88
C PRO A 40 6.65 10.63 17.93
N LEU A 41 6.71 11.94 17.70
CA LEU A 41 7.68 12.55 16.76
C LEU A 41 9.15 12.28 17.14
N GLU A 42 9.43 12.14 18.44
CA GLU A 42 10.78 11.85 18.97
C GLU A 42 11.16 10.37 18.85
N HIS A 43 10.27 9.52 18.32
CA HIS A 43 10.55 8.10 18.19
C HIS A 43 11.64 7.85 17.15
N LYS A 44 12.56 6.91 17.45
CA LYS A 44 13.73 6.60 16.61
C LYS A 44 13.38 6.26 15.16
N SER A 45 12.20 5.70 14.88
CA SER A 45 11.77 5.40 13.51
C SER A 45 11.51 6.66 12.65
N LEU A 46 11.33 7.82 13.28
CA LEU A 46 11.14 9.12 12.66
C LEU A 46 12.42 9.98 12.72
N GLU A 47 13.54 9.41 13.18
CA GLU A 47 14.81 10.11 13.29
C GLU A 47 15.27 10.60 11.90
N VAL A 48 15.70 11.85 11.88
CA VAL A 48 16.18 12.52 10.68
C VAL A 48 17.56 12.01 10.27
N PRO A 49 17.79 11.64 8.99
CA PRO A 49 19.11 11.31 8.49
C PRO A 49 20.14 12.42 8.73
N LYS A 50 21.31 12.03 9.23
CA LYS A 50 22.43 12.95 9.50
C LYS A 50 23.05 13.46 8.19
N GLY A 51 23.52 14.70 8.21
CA GLY A 51 24.18 15.34 7.08
C GLY A 51 23.39 16.52 6.51
N TYR A 52 24.10 17.47 5.91
CA TYR A 52 23.47 18.64 5.30
C TYR A 52 22.60 18.24 4.11
N ASN A 53 21.33 18.62 4.16
CA ASN A 53 20.32 18.33 3.13
C ASN A 53 20.26 16.84 2.70
N ALA A 54 20.53 15.92 3.64
CA ALA A 54 20.54 14.49 3.37
C ALA A 54 19.16 14.00 2.87
N PRO A 55 19.11 13.14 1.83
CA PRO A 55 17.87 12.55 1.35
C PRO A 55 17.08 11.84 2.45
N ARG A 56 15.78 12.10 2.53
CA ARG A 56 14.84 11.47 3.46
C ARG A 56 13.69 10.82 2.72
N GLN A 57 12.94 9.96 3.41
CA GLN A 57 11.74 9.31 2.86
C GLN A 57 12.01 8.60 1.52
N VAL A 58 13.19 7.97 1.42
CA VAL A 58 13.60 7.25 0.22
C VAL A 58 12.68 6.06 0.03
N HIS A 59 12.03 5.98 -1.12
CA HIS A 59 11.18 4.85 -1.50
C HIS A 59 11.42 4.46 -2.95
N ILE A 60 11.22 3.17 -3.21
CA ILE A 60 11.46 2.56 -4.52
C ILE A 60 10.17 1.84 -4.92
N THR A 61 9.77 2.05 -6.17
CA THR A 61 8.62 1.36 -6.78
C THR A 61 8.99 0.83 -8.15
N GLN A 62 8.22 -0.13 -8.66
CA GLN A 62 8.39 -0.64 -10.01
C GLN A 62 8.15 0.48 -11.04
N GLY A 63 9.05 0.61 -12.02
CA GLY A 63 9.07 1.72 -12.96
C GLY A 63 8.60 1.38 -14.38
N ASP A 64 8.37 0.12 -14.68
CA ASP A 64 7.88 -0.34 -15.99
C ASP A 64 6.98 -1.57 -15.84
N TYR A 65 6.34 -1.98 -16.93
CA TYR A 65 5.44 -3.14 -16.95
C TYR A 65 6.19 -4.47 -16.69
N ASP A 66 7.41 -4.59 -17.24
CA ASP A 66 8.18 -5.84 -17.22
C ASP A 66 9.01 -6.04 -15.93
N GLY A 67 9.06 -5.06 -15.03
CA GLY A 67 9.90 -5.10 -13.83
C GLY A 67 11.41 -4.93 -14.10
N LYS A 68 11.77 -4.30 -15.21
CA LYS A 68 13.17 -4.00 -15.59
C LYS A 68 13.62 -2.60 -15.18
N ALA A 69 12.69 -1.74 -14.75
CA ALA A 69 12.96 -0.40 -14.28
C ALA A 69 12.38 -0.16 -12.89
N VAL A 70 12.91 0.84 -12.20
CA VAL A 70 12.42 1.31 -10.89
C VAL A 70 12.31 2.83 -10.89
N ILE A 71 11.35 3.34 -10.11
CA ILE A 71 11.24 4.75 -9.75
C ILE A 71 11.83 4.90 -8.36
N ILE A 72 12.80 5.79 -8.22
CA ILE A 72 13.43 6.14 -6.94
C ILE A 72 13.01 7.56 -6.60
N SER A 73 12.43 7.72 -5.43
CA SER A 73 11.88 8.98 -4.94
C SER A 73 12.41 9.28 -3.54
N TRP A 74 12.72 10.54 -3.27
CA TRP A 74 13.19 11.00 -1.98
C TRP A 74 12.84 12.48 -1.79
N VAL A 75 12.98 12.96 -0.56
CA VAL A 75 12.75 14.35 -0.18
C VAL A 75 14.05 14.97 0.32
N THR A 76 14.32 16.21 -0.10
CA THR A 76 15.35 17.09 0.48
C THR A 76 14.66 18.31 1.06
N GLU A 77 14.72 18.45 2.38
CA GLU A 77 13.87 19.42 3.12
C GLU A 77 14.43 20.84 3.13
N LEU A 78 15.75 21.02 3.09
CA LEU A 78 16.35 22.35 3.30
C LEU A 78 16.32 23.17 2.02
N GLU A 79 16.69 22.56 0.90
CA GLU A 79 16.76 23.23 -0.40
C GLU A 79 16.63 22.25 -1.57
N PRO A 80 16.24 22.74 -2.77
CA PRO A 80 16.27 21.95 -3.99
C PRO A 80 17.64 21.33 -4.26
N ALA A 81 17.68 20.00 -4.37
CA ALA A 81 18.89 19.27 -4.73
C ALA A 81 18.83 18.75 -6.17
N ARG A 82 19.97 18.29 -6.68
CA ARG A 82 20.04 17.60 -7.97
C ARG A 82 19.27 16.28 -7.90
N SER A 83 18.31 16.09 -8.80
CA SER A 83 17.61 14.81 -8.98
C SER A 83 18.49 13.85 -9.80
N GLU A 84 19.59 13.38 -9.20
CA GLU A 84 20.52 12.46 -9.85
C GLU A 84 20.74 11.21 -8.98
N VAL A 85 20.62 10.03 -9.58
CA VAL A 85 20.90 8.76 -8.91
C VAL A 85 22.11 8.10 -9.55
N PHE A 86 23.08 7.74 -8.72
CA PHE A 86 24.20 6.89 -9.10
C PHE A 86 23.88 5.45 -8.73
N TYR A 87 24.06 4.52 -9.66
CA TYR A 87 23.71 3.11 -9.46
C TYR A 87 24.68 2.19 -10.24
N GLY A 88 24.68 0.91 -9.88
CA GLY A 88 25.53 -0.11 -10.48
C GLY A 88 25.08 -1.50 -10.03
N LYS A 89 25.74 -2.54 -10.51
CA LYS A 89 25.42 -3.94 -10.15
C LYS A 89 26.12 -4.41 -8.88
N GLU A 90 27.19 -3.72 -8.49
CA GLU A 90 28.05 -4.10 -7.38
C GLU A 90 28.03 -3.00 -6.32
N GLU A 91 28.16 -3.41 -5.06
CA GLU A 91 28.22 -2.48 -3.94
C GLU A 91 29.43 -1.55 -4.10
N LYS A 92 29.24 -0.25 -3.86
CA LYS A 92 30.28 0.80 -3.97
C LYS A 92 30.84 1.03 -5.39
N LEU A 93 30.34 0.35 -6.41
CA LEU A 93 30.66 0.59 -7.81
C LEU A 93 29.43 1.15 -8.53
N TYR A 94 29.22 2.47 -8.42
CA TYR A 94 28.07 3.18 -8.99
C TYR A 94 28.48 3.95 -10.25
N ASP A 95 28.75 3.22 -11.33
CA ASP A 95 29.28 3.73 -12.60
C ASP A 95 28.21 4.33 -13.53
N ARG A 96 26.92 4.10 -13.22
CA ARG A 96 25.79 4.60 -14.02
C ARG A 96 25.10 5.76 -13.33
N LYS A 97 24.46 6.60 -14.14
CA LYS A 97 23.77 7.80 -13.68
C LYS A 97 22.41 7.93 -14.35
N ALA A 98 21.38 8.20 -13.56
CA ALA A 98 20.05 8.57 -14.03
C ALA A 98 19.71 9.99 -13.56
N LYS A 99 19.04 10.77 -14.43
CA LYS A 99 18.51 12.10 -14.11
C LYS A 99 17.00 12.03 -13.95
N GLY A 100 16.50 12.64 -12.89
CA GLY A 100 15.08 12.77 -12.58
C GLY A 100 14.60 14.22 -12.66
N ARG A 101 13.46 14.48 -12.01
CA ARG A 101 12.88 15.82 -11.86
C ARG A 101 12.57 16.07 -10.40
N MET A 102 12.58 17.34 -10.00
CA MET A 102 12.16 17.78 -8.67
C MET A 102 10.82 18.48 -8.79
N THR A 103 9.94 18.22 -7.83
CA THR A 103 8.65 18.89 -7.67
C THR A 103 8.45 19.24 -6.21
N ASN A 104 7.70 20.30 -5.94
CA ASN A 104 7.21 20.65 -4.61
C ASN A 104 5.70 20.82 -4.67
N TYR A 105 5.05 20.80 -3.51
CA TYR A 105 3.63 21.08 -3.39
C TYR A 105 3.41 21.90 -2.12
N THR A 106 2.28 22.62 -2.06
CA THR A 106 1.86 23.36 -0.87
C THR A 106 0.52 22.81 -0.41
N PHE A 107 0.44 22.36 0.83
CA PHE A 107 -0.84 22.02 1.45
C PHE A 107 -1.52 23.29 1.97
N TYR A 108 -2.82 23.40 1.72
CA TYR A 108 -3.67 24.45 2.29
C TYR A 108 -4.59 23.82 3.33
N ASN A 109 -4.77 24.52 4.45
CA ASN A 109 -5.74 24.12 5.47
C ASN A 109 -7.15 24.43 4.97
N TYR A 110 -7.84 23.42 4.44
CA TYR A 110 -9.26 23.51 4.20
C TYR A 110 -9.99 23.34 5.53
N ARG A 111 -10.51 24.44 6.10
CA ARG A 111 -11.48 24.33 7.21
C ARG A 111 -12.78 23.80 6.63
N GLY A 112 -13.05 22.52 6.83
CA GLY A 112 -14.40 22.01 6.70
C GLY A 112 -15.29 22.74 7.72
N ILE A 113 -16.50 23.11 7.31
CA ILE A 113 -17.52 23.60 8.24
C ILE A 113 -17.83 22.42 9.16
N ALA A 114 -17.29 22.43 10.37
CA ALA A 114 -17.76 21.51 11.41
C ALA A 114 -19.21 21.90 11.73
N PRO A 115 -20.17 20.96 11.76
CA PRO A 115 -21.49 21.26 12.28
C PRO A 115 -21.33 21.76 13.72
N ALA A 116 -22.05 22.82 14.07
CA ALA A 116 -22.13 23.31 15.43
C ALA A 116 -22.52 22.13 16.33
N LYS A 117 -21.73 21.89 17.38
CA LYS A 117 -22.17 21.02 18.47
C LYS A 117 -23.26 21.79 19.21
N ASP A 118 -24.50 21.33 19.06
CA ASP A 118 -25.58 21.62 20.01
C ASP A 118 -25.27 20.98 21.37
#